data_AF-A0A3M1WTF3-F1
#
_entry.id   AF-A0A3M1WTF3-F1
#
_cell.length_a   1.000
_cell.length_b   1.000
_cell.length_c   1.000
_cell.angle_alpha   90.00
_cell.angle_beta   90.00
_cell.angle_gamma   90.00
#
_symmetry.space_group_name_H-M   'P 1'
#
loop_
_entity.id
_entity.type
_entity.pdbx_description
1 polymer ?
#
loop_
_entity_poly.entity_id
_entity_poly.type
_entity_poly.pdbx_seq_one_letter_code
_entity_poly.pdbx_strand_id
1 'polypeptide(L)'
;MHREAYYNLRKAEKMAIEYDQFSLLEVIYDEMVTLATHHEVDIEEVIARRRENLKKIEILRATREVLGLVTQQLSKRNFARSKRSESVIDTLEQIREGLEEHRDIFRSTSGQIMIIQTVASILIQKAAYRELEAFARETLADMEAQQRFHRDNHPTRLKLRIWRINSLQKLLRPEQAQEEIEALYADLQKYRRQYFGEFAFNYYAARTYNLKLLGDLSGAGKALEEALACKDILRHEVQELYLRISLADQYFSQEQYSEAAATLRQIRNQHGFEVLDEELRFYAHIFEAVNLHEAGAYAQAETAFKTLRRKYRALLKDEFYAKARRFLDILMRLNKAAREGRKVFLKSAHRNFVRDFPPSEIGDNQIIMYEVYLQAKLDEEVRYYDLLQELVHARAQ
;
A
#
# COMPACT_ATOMS: atom_id res chain seq x y z
N MET A 1 -34.93 32.84 -23.59
CA MET A 1 -33.48 32.79 -23.34
C MET A 1 -33.12 32.96 -21.86
N HIS A 2 -33.49 34.05 -21.17
CA HIS A 2 -33.08 34.28 -19.77
C HIS A 2 -33.75 33.38 -18.71
N ARG A 3 -35.05 33.06 -18.85
CA ARG A 3 -35.72 32.05 -18.01
C ARG A 3 -35.11 30.65 -18.17
N GLU A 4 -34.63 30.35 -19.37
CA GLU A 4 -33.98 29.09 -19.70
C GLU A 4 -32.56 29.02 -19.11
N ALA A 5 -31.82 30.14 -19.13
CA ALA A 5 -30.54 30.26 -18.45
C ALA A 5 -30.66 30.06 -16.93
N TYR A 6 -31.62 30.72 -16.27
CA TYR A 6 -31.85 30.54 -14.84
C TYR A 6 -32.33 29.12 -14.49
N TYR A 7 -33.19 28.53 -15.31
CA TYR A 7 -33.62 27.14 -15.16
C TYR A 7 -32.44 26.16 -15.24
N ASN A 8 -31.53 26.35 -16.21
CA ASN A 8 -30.33 25.53 -16.33
C ASN A 8 -29.39 25.71 -15.14
N LEU A 9 -29.24 26.93 -14.60
CA LEU A 9 -28.44 27.17 -13.39
C LEU A 9 -29.07 26.52 -12.16
N ARG A 10 -30.40 26.56 -11.98
CA ARG A 10 -31.07 25.84 -10.86
C ARG A 10 -30.89 24.33 -10.97
N LYS A 11 -30.86 23.78 -12.19
CA LYS A 11 -30.55 22.37 -12.41
C LYS A 11 -29.09 22.05 -12.06
N ALA A 12 -28.15 22.89 -12.48
CA ALA A 12 -26.74 22.77 -12.13
C ALA A 12 -26.52 22.89 -10.61
N GLU A 13 -27.21 23.81 -9.95
CA GLU A 13 -27.21 23.99 -8.50
C GLU A 13 -27.66 22.72 -7.77
N LYS A 14 -28.79 22.14 -8.18
CA LYS A 14 -29.30 20.90 -7.58
C LYS A 14 -28.28 19.76 -7.69
N MET A 15 -27.66 19.60 -8.86
CA MET A 15 -26.60 18.60 -9.06
C MET A 15 -25.37 18.90 -8.21
N ALA A 16 -24.91 20.16 -8.18
CA ALA A 16 -23.75 20.54 -7.39
C ALA A 16 -23.97 20.34 -5.87
N ILE A 17 -25.20 20.57 -5.37
CA ILE A 17 -25.59 20.24 -4.00
C ILE A 17 -25.60 18.72 -3.79
N GLU A 18 -26.18 17.95 -4.72
CA GLU A 18 -26.24 16.48 -4.65
C GLU A 18 -24.85 15.83 -4.57
N TYR A 19 -23.86 16.40 -5.27
CA TYR A 19 -22.48 15.90 -5.34
C TYR A 19 -21.49 16.65 -4.44
N ASP A 20 -21.97 17.46 -3.48
CA ASP A 20 -21.15 18.26 -2.56
C ASP A 20 -20.08 19.13 -3.28
N GLN A 21 -20.34 19.58 -4.51
CA GLN A 21 -19.44 20.38 -5.34
C GLN A 21 -19.50 21.87 -4.96
N PHE A 22 -19.21 22.19 -3.70
CA PHE A 22 -19.41 23.54 -3.14
C PHE A 22 -18.61 24.63 -3.84
N SER A 23 -17.40 24.32 -4.33
CA SER A 23 -16.61 25.27 -5.14
C SER A 23 -17.27 25.57 -6.48
N LEU A 24 -17.88 24.58 -7.13
CA LEU A 24 -18.64 24.78 -8.36
C LEU A 24 -19.94 25.52 -8.09
N LEU A 25 -20.58 25.23 -6.95
CA LEU A 25 -21.78 25.91 -6.48
C LEU A 25 -21.53 27.42 -6.28
N GLU A 26 -20.32 27.80 -5.89
CA GLU A 26 -19.89 29.20 -5.78
C GLU A 26 -19.92 29.90 -7.15
N VAL A 27 -19.32 29.28 -8.16
CA VAL A 27 -19.35 29.78 -9.56
C VAL A 27 -20.78 29.86 -10.10
N ILE A 28 -21.61 28.84 -9.80
CA ILE A 28 -23.03 28.83 -10.18
C ILE A 28 -23.77 30.00 -9.53
N TYR A 29 -23.50 30.30 -8.26
CA TYR A 29 -24.12 31.43 -7.58
C TYR A 29 -23.63 32.79 -8.09
N ASP A 30 -22.38 32.91 -8.51
CA ASP A 30 -21.88 34.12 -9.18
C ASP A 30 -22.65 34.42 -10.47
N GLU A 31 -22.89 33.39 -11.29
CA GLU A 31 -23.70 33.51 -12.50
C GLU A 31 -25.17 33.82 -12.20
N MET A 32 -25.74 33.20 -11.15
CA MET A 32 -27.11 33.51 -10.72
C MET A 32 -27.26 34.94 -10.22
N VAL A 33 -26.27 35.49 -9.49
CA VAL A 33 -26.27 36.89 -9.03
C VAL A 33 -26.17 37.83 -10.23
N THR A 34 -25.29 37.53 -11.19
CA THR A 34 -25.11 38.32 -12.43
C THR A 34 -26.39 38.34 -13.28
N LEU A 35 -27.13 37.22 -13.33
CA LEU A 35 -28.44 37.19 -13.99
C LEU A 35 -29.50 37.96 -13.21
N ALA A 36 -29.48 37.89 -11.87
CA ALA A 36 -30.45 38.57 -11.01
C ALA A 36 -30.30 40.11 -11.01
N THR A 37 -29.11 40.65 -11.29
CA THR A 37 -28.92 42.09 -11.44
C THR A 37 -29.58 42.67 -12.69
N HIS A 38 -29.93 41.84 -13.68
CA HIS A 38 -30.47 42.29 -14.96
C HIS A 38 -31.92 41.81 -15.21
N HIS A 39 -32.50 40.97 -14.35
CA HIS A 39 -33.77 40.27 -14.60
C HIS A 39 -34.59 40.01 -13.33
N GLU A 40 -35.85 39.58 -13.49
CA GLU A 40 -36.79 39.19 -12.41
C GLU A 40 -36.39 37.86 -11.74
N VAL A 41 -35.23 37.83 -11.09
CA VAL A 41 -34.78 36.73 -10.22
C VAL A 41 -34.64 37.28 -8.82
N ASP A 42 -35.12 36.54 -7.81
CA ASP A 42 -34.95 36.91 -6.41
C ASP A 42 -33.47 36.84 -6.01
N ILE A 43 -32.82 38.00 -6.00
CA ILE A 43 -31.40 38.14 -5.67
C ILE A 43 -31.15 37.86 -4.18
N GLU A 44 -32.12 38.11 -3.30
CA GLU A 44 -31.99 37.89 -1.86
C GLU A 44 -31.92 36.38 -1.56
N GLU A 45 -32.77 35.58 -2.22
CA GLU A 45 -32.74 34.12 -2.09
C GLU A 45 -31.41 33.53 -2.59
N VAL A 46 -30.88 34.05 -3.71
CA VAL A 46 -29.58 33.60 -4.26
C VAL A 46 -28.43 33.98 -3.31
N ILE A 47 -28.41 35.20 -2.78
CA ILE A 47 -27.38 35.66 -1.84
C ILE A 47 -27.42 34.85 -0.53
N ALA A 48 -28.62 34.55 0.00
CA ALA A 48 -28.76 33.74 1.20
C ALA A 48 -28.16 32.34 1.03
N ARG A 49 -28.46 31.66 -0.08
CA ARG A 49 -27.91 30.33 -0.41
C ARG A 49 -26.41 30.37 -0.66
N ARG A 50 -25.91 31.42 -1.34
CA ARG A 50 -24.47 31.63 -1.51
C ARG A 50 -23.75 31.78 -0.17
N ARG A 51 -24.31 32.54 0.78
CA ARG A 51 -23.75 32.67 2.13
C ARG A 51 -23.70 31.34 2.88
N GLU A 52 -24.73 30.50 2.74
CA GLU A 52 -24.71 29.15 3.32
C GLU A 52 -23.63 28.26 2.68
N ASN A 53 -23.46 28.32 1.35
CA ASN A 53 -22.40 27.61 0.67
C ASN A 53 -21.00 28.06 1.08
N LEU A 54 -20.79 29.37 1.28
CA LEU A 54 -19.50 29.89 1.76
C LEU A 54 -19.13 29.32 3.14
N LYS A 55 -20.09 29.17 4.05
CA LYS A 55 -19.87 28.48 5.33
C LYS A 55 -19.43 27.03 5.13
N LYS A 56 -20.05 26.30 4.19
CA LYS A 56 -19.66 24.91 3.85
C LYS A 56 -18.23 24.84 3.29
N ILE A 57 -17.85 25.78 2.42
CA ILE A 57 -16.48 25.88 1.89
C ILE A 57 -15.48 26.17 3.02
N GLU A 58 -15.80 27.10 3.92
CA GLU A 58 -14.94 27.46 5.05
C GLU A 58 -14.70 26.26 5.97
N ILE A 59 -15.76 25.52 6.32
CA ILE A 59 -15.66 24.28 7.10
C ILE A 59 -14.77 23.26 6.38
N LEU A 60 -14.95 23.05 5.08
CA LEU A 60 -14.12 22.11 4.32
C LEU A 60 -12.65 22.53 4.25
N ARG A 61 -12.35 23.83 4.19
CA ARG A 61 -10.98 24.35 4.22
C ARG A 61 -10.33 24.13 5.58
N ALA A 62 -11.01 24.53 6.66
CA ALA A 62 -10.55 24.30 8.03
C ALA A 62 -10.27 22.81 8.29
N THR A 63 -11.17 21.93 7.82
CA THR A 63 -10.98 20.48 7.87
C THR A 63 -9.69 20.05 7.17
N ARG A 64 -9.49 20.49 5.92
CA ARG A 64 -8.30 20.14 5.14
C ARG A 64 -7.02 20.64 5.80
N GLU A 65 -7.06 21.81 6.44
CA GLU A 65 -5.93 22.38 7.17
C GLU A 65 -5.58 21.56 8.42
N VAL A 66 -6.55 21.26 9.27
CA VAL A 66 -6.36 20.41 10.47
C VAL A 66 -5.82 19.03 10.08
N LEU A 67 -6.44 18.40 9.08
CA LEU A 67 -6.01 17.08 8.59
C LEU A 67 -4.62 17.13 7.94
N GLY A 68 -4.30 18.20 7.21
CA GLY A 68 -2.98 18.42 6.62
C GLY A 68 -1.89 18.56 7.69
N LEU A 69 -2.17 19.29 8.77
CA LEU A 69 -1.27 19.42 9.92
C LEU A 69 -1.03 18.08 10.60
N VAL A 70 -2.09 17.33 10.89
CA VAL A 70 -2.03 16.00 11.49
C VAL A 70 -1.20 15.05 10.61
N THR A 71 -1.50 14.99 9.30
CA THR A 71 -0.79 14.13 8.34
C THR A 71 0.69 14.51 8.25
N GLN A 72 1.01 15.80 8.27
CA GLN A 72 2.40 16.26 8.25
C GLN A 72 3.14 15.92 9.55
N GLN A 73 2.51 16.10 10.71
CA GLN A 73 3.10 15.76 12.01
C GLN A 73 3.41 14.26 12.09
N LEU A 74 2.46 13.44 11.67
CA LEU A 74 2.60 12.00 11.53
C LEU A 74 3.75 11.61 10.58
N SER A 75 3.80 12.21 9.39
CA SER A 75 4.85 11.94 8.40
C SER A 75 6.25 12.30 8.91
N LYS A 76 6.41 13.48 9.52
CA LYS A 76 7.69 13.93 10.10
C LYS A 76 8.16 13.02 11.25
N ARG A 77 7.22 12.49 12.04
CA ARG A 77 7.52 11.57 13.15
C ARG A 77 7.88 10.17 12.65
N ASN A 78 7.33 9.71 11.52
CA ASN A 78 7.72 8.44 10.89
C ASN A 78 9.16 8.44 10.35
N PHE A 79 9.73 9.60 9.97
CA PHE A 79 11.16 9.72 9.63
C PHE A 79 12.07 9.66 10.86
N ALA A 80 11.55 10.04 12.05
CA ALA A 80 12.22 9.85 13.33
C ALA A 80 11.77 8.52 13.95
N ARG A 81 12.16 7.37 13.37
CA ARG A 81 11.95 6.00 13.90
C ARG A 81 12.65 5.75 15.27
N SER A 82 12.82 6.76 16.12
CA SER A 82 13.40 6.63 17.46
C SER A 82 12.32 6.61 18.56
N LYS A 83 12.05 5.41 19.09
CA LYS A 83 11.85 5.12 20.52
C LYS A 83 10.79 5.89 21.33
N ARG A 84 9.73 6.46 20.73
CA ARG A 84 8.55 6.87 21.52
C ARG A 84 7.26 6.41 20.83
N SER A 85 6.76 5.27 21.28
CA SER A 85 5.42 4.76 20.95
C SER A 85 4.37 5.61 21.67
N GLU A 86 4.03 6.76 21.10
CA GLU A 86 2.78 7.44 21.47
C GLU A 86 1.61 6.58 20.96
N SER A 87 0.58 6.38 21.78
CA SER A 87 -0.52 5.46 21.49
C SER A 87 -1.28 5.93 20.23
N VAL A 88 -1.74 4.98 19.42
CA VAL A 88 -2.66 5.26 18.28
C VAL A 88 -3.88 6.05 18.77
N ILE A 89 -4.33 5.71 19.98
CA ILE A 89 -5.49 6.32 20.64
C ILE A 89 -5.24 7.80 20.91
N ASP A 90 -4.09 8.17 21.48
CA ASP A 90 -3.78 9.58 21.81
C ASP A 90 -3.79 10.47 20.56
N THR A 91 -3.33 9.94 19.42
CA THR A 91 -3.36 10.67 18.15
C THR A 91 -4.79 10.83 17.63
N LEU A 92 -5.59 9.76 17.68
CA LEU A 92 -6.99 9.80 17.25
C LEU A 92 -7.84 10.73 18.13
N GLU A 93 -7.57 10.77 19.44
CA GLU A 93 -8.22 11.66 20.39
C GLU A 93 -7.92 13.14 20.09
N GLN A 94 -6.65 13.51 19.86
CA GLN A 94 -6.28 14.88 19.47
C GLN A 94 -6.97 15.34 18.18
N ILE A 95 -7.14 14.42 17.21
CA ILE A 95 -7.87 14.70 15.98
C ILE A 95 -9.36 14.87 16.28
N ARG A 96 -9.94 14.01 17.12
CA ARG A 96 -11.35 14.12 17.51
C ARG A 96 -11.61 15.48 18.16
N GLU A 97 -10.79 15.89 19.10
CA GLU A 97 -10.92 17.18 19.80
C GLU A 97 -10.85 18.36 18.82
N GLY A 98 -9.90 18.35 17.87
CA GLY A 98 -9.81 19.37 16.82
C GLY A 98 -10.97 19.36 15.82
N LEU A 99 -11.64 18.22 15.62
CA LEU A 99 -12.82 18.09 14.75
C LEU A 99 -14.13 18.39 15.46
N GLU A 100 -14.20 18.26 16.80
CA GLU A 100 -15.40 18.53 17.60
C GLU A 100 -15.83 20.01 17.55
N GLU A 101 -14.92 20.94 17.29
CA GLU A 101 -15.21 22.35 17.04
C GLU A 101 -16.00 22.59 15.74
N HIS A 102 -16.08 21.58 14.85
CA HIS A 102 -16.70 21.67 13.53
C HIS A 102 -17.63 20.48 13.24
N ARG A 103 -18.64 20.26 14.11
CA ARG A 103 -19.54 19.08 14.06
C ARG A 103 -20.29 18.85 12.75
N ASP A 104 -20.46 19.88 11.91
CA ASP A 104 -21.14 19.74 10.61
C ASP A 104 -20.32 18.93 9.58
N ILE A 105 -19.00 18.77 9.79
CA ILE A 105 -18.12 17.96 8.94
C ILE A 105 -18.59 16.50 8.87
N PHE A 106 -19.05 15.96 10.00
CA PHE A 106 -19.52 14.57 10.11
C PHE A 106 -20.78 14.29 9.29
N ARG A 107 -21.48 15.33 8.82
CA ARG A 107 -22.74 15.21 8.08
C ARG A 107 -22.56 15.23 6.56
N SER A 108 -21.48 15.80 6.04
CA SER A 108 -21.22 15.88 4.59
C SER A 108 -20.48 14.64 4.05
N THR A 109 -20.74 14.26 2.80
CA THR A 109 -20.05 13.11 2.19
C THR A 109 -18.57 13.42 2.02
N SER A 110 -18.24 14.65 1.59
CA SER A 110 -16.85 15.10 1.47
C SER A 110 -16.08 15.07 2.78
N GLY A 111 -16.70 15.53 3.88
CA GLY A 111 -16.09 15.50 5.21
C GLY A 111 -15.86 14.08 5.73
N GLN A 112 -16.83 13.19 5.54
CA GLN A 112 -16.69 11.77 5.87
C GLN A 112 -15.55 11.09 5.11
N ILE A 113 -15.42 11.34 3.80
CA ILE A 113 -14.31 10.80 3.00
C ILE A 113 -12.96 11.26 3.55
N MET A 114 -12.83 12.52 3.97
CA MET A 114 -11.58 13.02 4.55
C MET A 114 -11.26 12.33 5.88
N ILE A 115 -12.24 12.20 6.78
CA ILE A 115 -12.08 11.47 8.05
C ILE A 115 -11.64 10.04 7.78
N ILE A 116 -12.28 9.36 6.82
CA ILE A 116 -11.95 7.99 6.43
C ILE A 116 -10.48 7.88 6.01
N GLN A 117 -10.01 8.78 5.15
CA GLN A 117 -8.63 8.78 4.69
C GLN A 117 -7.63 9.03 5.81
N THR A 118 -7.94 9.92 6.75
CA THR A 118 -7.08 10.23 7.89
C THR A 118 -6.98 9.06 8.87
N VAL A 119 -8.12 8.49 9.28
CA VAL A 119 -8.16 7.35 10.20
C VAL A 119 -7.38 6.18 9.59
N ALA A 120 -7.65 5.84 8.32
CA ALA A 120 -6.92 4.78 7.65
C ALA A 120 -5.40 5.06 7.58
N SER A 121 -4.98 6.29 7.28
CA SER A 121 -3.56 6.66 7.23
C SER A 121 -2.86 6.46 8.58
N ILE A 122 -3.52 6.81 9.68
CA ILE A 122 -2.98 6.61 11.04
C ILE A 122 -2.82 5.13 11.34
N LEU A 123 -3.86 4.34 11.07
CA LEU A 123 -3.84 2.90 11.33
C LEU A 123 -2.75 2.20 10.50
N ILE A 124 -2.58 2.59 9.23
CA ILE A 124 -1.50 2.09 8.36
C ILE A 124 -0.13 2.42 8.95
N GLN A 125 0.11 3.68 9.33
CA GLN A 125 1.41 4.11 9.84
C GLN A 125 1.78 3.46 11.16
N LYS A 126 0.79 3.11 11.98
CA LYS A 126 0.95 2.43 13.26
C LYS A 126 0.95 0.90 13.11
N ALA A 127 0.84 0.37 11.89
CA ALA A 127 0.69 -1.06 11.60
C ALA A 127 -0.47 -1.72 12.38
N ALA A 128 -1.54 -0.96 12.65
CA ALA A 128 -2.73 -1.41 13.38
C ALA A 128 -3.70 -2.13 12.42
N TYR A 129 -3.26 -3.27 11.87
CA TYR A 129 -3.98 -3.96 10.79
C TYR A 129 -5.31 -4.57 11.23
N ARG A 130 -5.44 -5.00 12.49
CA ARG A 130 -6.70 -5.52 13.02
C ARG A 130 -7.77 -4.43 13.06
N GLU A 131 -7.39 -3.25 13.54
CA GLU A 131 -8.25 -2.07 13.62
C GLU A 131 -8.56 -1.53 12.21
N LEU A 132 -7.58 -1.54 11.31
CA LEU A 132 -7.77 -1.12 9.91
C LEU A 132 -8.75 -2.03 9.16
N GLU A 133 -8.67 -3.34 9.36
CA GLU A 133 -9.61 -4.30 8.77
C GLU A 133 -11.04 -4.02 9.25
N ALA A 134 -11.23 -3.93 10.58
CA ALA A 134 -12.53 -3.65 11.17
C ALA A 134 -13.10 -2.32 10.69
N PHE A 135 -12.27 -1.26 10.72
CA PHE A 135 -12.64 0.06 10.25
C PHE A 135 -13.06 0.08 8.79
N ALA A 136 -12.27 -0.54 7.90
CA ALA A 136 -12.58 -0.58 6.47
C ALA A 136 -13.86 -1.38 6.18
N ARG A 137 -14.04 -2.53 6.86
CA ARG A 137 -15.24 -3.38 6.75
C ARG A 137 -16.51 -2.65 7.19
N GLU A 138 -16.48 -2.02 8.37
CA GLU A 138 -17.63 -1.30 8.93
C GLU A 138 -17.96 -0.07 8.11
N THR A 139 -16.95 0.70 7.68
CA THR A 139 -17.13 1.87 6.81
C THR A 139 -17.74 1.49 5.47
N LEU A 140 -17.26 0.41 4.83
CA LEU A 140 -17.83 -0.08 3.57
C LEU A 140 -19.30 -0.45 3.75
N ALA A 141 -19.63 -1.24 4.78
CA ALA A 141 -20.98 -1.69 5.05
C ALA A 141 -21.94 -0.51 5.32
N ASP A 142 -21.51 0.48 6.13
CA ASP A 142 -22.32 1.66 6.44
C ASP A 142 -22.58 2.52 5.20
N MET A 143 -21.54 2.81 4.41
CA MET A 143 -21.67 3.60 3.20
C MET A 143 -22.52 2.91 2.12
N GLU A 144 -22.45 1.58 2.02
CA GLU A 144 -23.30 0.79 1.12
C GLU A 144 -24.77 0.79 1.58
N ALA A 145 -25.02 0.56 2.88
CA ALA A 145 -26.37 0.59 3.45
C ALA A 145 -27.05 1.95 3.25
N GLN A 146 -26.28 3.04 3.35
CA GLN A 146 -26.76 4.40 3.15
C GLN A 146 -26.73 4.86 1.68
N GLN A 147 -26.36 4.00 0.74
CA GLN A 147 -26.23 4.30 -0.70
C GLN A 147 -25.36 5.53 -1.00
N ARG A 148 -24.32 5.75 -0.19
CA ARG A 148 -23.45 6.93 -0.33
C ARG A 148 -22.40 6.78 -1.42
N PHE A 149 -22.12 5.56 -1.89
CA PHE A 149 -21.21 5.35 -3.01
C PHE A 149 -21.84 5.72 -4.34
N HIS A 150 -21.19 6.61 -5.06
CA HIS A 150 -21.54 7.05 -6.41
C HIS A 150 -20.27 7.27 -7.23
N ARG A 151 -20.43 7.70 -8.47
CA ARG A 151 -19.33 7.79 -9.44
C ARG A 151 -18.16 8.62 -8.94
N ASP A 152 -18.43 9.76 -8.30
CA ASP A 152 -17.41 10.74 -7.92
C ASP A 152 -16.59 10.33 -6.68
N ASN A 153 -17.15 9.49 -5.82
CA ASN A 153 -16.45 8.95 -4.65
C ASN A 153 -16.05 7.47 -4.77
N HIS A 154 -16.20 6.88 -5.96
CA HIS A 154 -15.77 5.52 -6.25
C HIS A 154 -14.29 5.23 -5.89
N PRO A 155 -13.33 6.16 -6.05
CA PRO A 155 -11.96 5.95 -5.59
C PRO A 155 -11.85 5.65 -4.09
N THR A 156 -12.72 6.23 -3.25
CA THR A 156 -12.74 5.95 -1.81
C THR A 156 -13.17 4.52 -1.54
N ARG A 157 -14.17 4.02 -2.27
CA ARG A 157 -14.62 2.62 -2.21
C ARG A 157 -13.48 1.65 -2.56
N LEU A 158 -12.76 1.93 -3.65
CA LEU A 158 -11.61 1.14 -4.08
C LEU A 158 -10.49 1.13 -3.03
N LYS A 159 -10.17 2.30 -2.45
CA LYS A 159 -9.17 2.42 -1.38
C LYS A 159 -9.54 1.63 -0.13
N LEU A 160 -10.79 1.69 0.31
CA LEU A 160 -11.28 0.92 1.47
C LEU A 160 -11.11 -0.58 1.24
N ARG A 161 -11.44 -1.09 0.04
CA ARG A 161 -11.18 -2.50 -0.29
C ARG A 161 -9.70 -2.85 -0.25
N ILE A 162 -8.85 -2.02 -0.86
CA ILE A 162 -7.40 -2.25 -0.87
C ILE A 162 -6.85 -2.29 0.56
N TRP A 163 -7.27 -1.36 1.44
CA TRP A 163 -6.85 -1.38 2.84
C TRP A 163 -7.34 -2.62 3.58
N ARG A 164 -8.57 -3.06 3.34
CA ARG A 164 -9.09 -4.29 3.94
C ARG A 164 -8.35 -5.53 3.45
N ILE A 165 -8.12 -5.65 2.14
CA ILE A 165 -7.33 -6.75 1.55
C ILE A 165 -5.94 -6.81 2.17
N ASN A 166 -5.20 -5.69 2.15
CA ASN A 166 -3.85 -5.64 2.72
C ASN A 166 -3.85 -6.00 4.20
N SER A 167 -4.87 -5.57 4.96
CA SER A 167 -5.01 -5.90 6.38
C SER A 167 -5.29 -7.39 6.60
N LEU A 168 -6.19 -7.99 5.82
CA LEU A 168 -6.50 -9.41 5.88
C LEU A 168 -5.27 -10.26 5.54
N GLN A 169 -4.48 -9.85 4.54
CA GLN A 169 -3.23 -10.49 4.17
C GLN A 169 -2.18 -10.40 5.29
N LYS A 170 -2.05 -9.24 5.93
CA LYS A 170 -1.17 -9.06 7.10
C LYS A 170 -1.60 -9.88 8.31
N LEU A 171 -2.91 -10.08 8.47
CA LEU A 171 -3.49 -10.95 9.50
C LEU A 171 -3.53 -12.43 9.10
N LEU A 172 -2.95 -12.80 7.95
CA LEU A 172 -2.92 -14.17 7.43
C LEU A 172 -4.31 -14.80 7.30
N ARG A 173 -5.27 -14.04 6.76
CA ARG A 173 -6.63 -14.49 6.42
C ARG A 173 -6.84 -14.48 4.89
N PRO A 174 -6.09 -15.29 4.13
CA PRO A 174 -6.04 -15.18 2.68
C PRO A 174 -7.36 -15.56 1.99
N GLU A 175 -8.21 -16.40 2.59
CA GLU A 175 -9.53 -16.74 2.06
C GLU A 175 -10.47 -15.53 2.09
N GLN A 176 -10.50 -14.80 3.20
CA GLN A 176 -11.28 -13.56 3.30
C GLN A 176 -10.73 -12.47 2.39
N ALA A 177 -9.40 -12.40 2.25
CA ALA A 177 -8.77 -11.48 1.32
C ALA A 177 -9.14 -11.82 -0.15
N GLN A 178 -9.27 -13.10 -0.49
CA GLN A 178 -9.67 -13.54 -1.83
C GLN A 178 -11.07 -13.03 -2.20
N GLU A 179 -12.04 -13.14 -1.29
CA GLU A 179 -13.39 -12.60 -1.48
C GLU A 179 -13.37 -11.09 -1.73
N GLU A 180 -12.56 -10.35 -0.96
CA GLU A 180 -12.43 -8.90 -1.13
C GLU A 180 -11.69 -8.51 -2.43
N ILE A 181 -10.74 -9.32 -2.90
CA ILE A 181 -10.05 -9.12 -4.19
C ILE A 181 -11.02 -9.28 -5.35
N GLU A 182 -11.94 -10.25 -5.28
CA GLU A 182 -12.99 -10.44 -6.28
C GLU A 182 -13.98 -9.26 -6.27
N ALA A 183 -14.36 -8.79 -5.08
CA ALA A 183 -15.20 -7.60 -4.94
C ALA A 183 -14.51 -6.33 -5.47
N LEU A 184 -13.19 -6.18 -5.24
CA LEU A 184 -12.38 -5.10 -5.83
C LEU A 184 -12.39 -5.18 -7.35
N TYR A 185 -12.20 -6.36 -7.94
CA TYR A 185 -12.25 -6.51 -9.38
C TYR A 185 -13.60 -6.11 -9.97
N ALA A 186 -14.70 -6.54 -9.35
CA ALA A 186 -16.04 -6.14 -9.75
C ALA A 186 -16.24 -4.62 -9.69
N ASP A 187 -15.72 -3.97 -8.63
CA ASP A 187 -15.77 -2.51 -8.51
C ASP A 187 -14.90 -1.80 -9.56
N LEU A 188 -13.78 -2.38 -9.98
CA LEU A 188 -12.95 -1.84 -11.07
C LEU A 188 -13.64 -1.90 -12.44
N GLN A 189 -14.64 -2.77 -12.62
CA GLN A 189 -15.44 -2.83 -13.85
C GLN A 189 -16.54 -1.75 -13.91
N LYS A 190 -16.89 -1.13 -12.77
CA LYS A 190 -17.94 -0.11 -12.71
C LYS A 190 -17.57 1.16 -13.49
N TYR A 191 -18.59 1.92 -13.85
CA TYR A 191 -18.46 3.23 -14.53
C TYR A 191 -17.58 3.17 -15.78
N ARG A 192 -17.72 2.11 -16.59
CA ARG A 192 -16.92 1.86 -17.80
C ARG A 192 -15.41 1.86 -17.51
N ARG A 193 -15.01 1.28 -16.37
CA ARG A 193 -13.60 1.13 -15.97
C ARG A 193 -12.87 2.46 -15.79
N GLN A 194 -13.57 3.54 -15.42
CA GLN A 194 -13.01 4.88 -15.28
C GLN A 194 -11.72 4.93 -14.43
N TYR A 195 -11.66 4.13 -13.36
CA TYR A 195 -10.54 4.10 -12.42
C TYR A 195 -9.67 2.84 -12.56
N PHE A 196 -9.85 2.04 -13.62
CA PHE A 196 -9.09 0.80 -13.78
C PHE A 196 -7.58 1.08 -13.86
N GLY A 197 -7.16 2.04 -14.68
CA GLY A 197 -5.73 2.32 -14.85
C GLY A 197 -5.02 2.75 -13.56
N GLU A 198 -5.69 3.55 -12.72
CA GLU A 198 -5.14 4.03 -11.44
C GLU A 198 -4.95 2.89 -10.41
N PHE A 199 -5.86 1.92 -10.39
CA PHE A 199 -5.93 0.89 -9.35
C PHE A 199 -5.58 -0.53 -9.83
N ALA A 200 -5.29 -0.72 -11.13
CA ALA A 200 -4.96 -2.03 -11.70
C ALA A 200 -3.75 -2.64 -11.00
N PHE A 201 -2.71 -1.85 -10.74
CA PHE A 201 -1.52 -2.30 -10.00
C PHE A 201 -1.90 -2.87 -8.62
N ASN A 202 -2.72 -2.16 -7.85
CA ASN A 202 -3.14 -2.62 -6.51
C ASN A 202 -3.90 -3.95 -6.58
N TYR A 203 -4.80 -4.10 -7.55
CA TYR A 203 -5.54 -5.34 -7.75
C TYR A 203 -4.61 -6.52 -8.06
N TYR A 204 -3.74 -6.37 -9.06
CA TYR A 204 -2.85 -7.46 -9.46
C TYR A 204 -1.82 -7.80 -8.38
N ALA A 205 -1.22 -6.78 -7.73
CA ALA A 205 -0.28 -7.00 -6.63
C ALA A 205 -0.95 -7.75 -5.47
N ALA A 206 -2.16 -7.35 -5.08
CA ALA A 206 -2.92 -8.02 -4.03
C ALA A 206 -3.29 -9.45 -4.43
N ARG A 207 -3.76 -9.68 -5.66
CA ARG A 207 -4.12 -11.02 -6.16
C ARG A 207 -2.92 -11.95 -6.19
N THR A 208 -1.79 -11.52 -6.76
CA THR A 208 -0.57 -12.32 -6.79
C THR A 208 -0.13 -12.69 -5.38
N TYR A 209 -0.05 -11.72 -4.48
CA TYR A 209 0.39 -11.98 -3.11
C TYR A 209 -0.57 -12.92 -2.36
N ASN A 210 -1.88 -12.75 -2.54
CA ASN A 210 -2.88 -13.62 -1.92
C ASN A 210 -2.78 -15.07 -2.40
N LEU A 211 -2.61 -15.28 -3.71
CA LEU A 211 -2.47 -16.62 -4.29
C LEU A 211 -1.22 -17.33 -3.74
N LYS A 212 -0.13 -16.58 -3.51
CA LYS A 212 1.05 -17.13 -2.80
C LYS A 212 0.73 -17.51 -1.36
N LEU A 213 -0.04 -16.70 -0.61
CA LEU A 213 -0.46 -17.07 0.74
C LEU A 213 -1.36 -18.32 0.77
N LEU A 214 -2.13 -18.55 -0.30
CA LEU A 214 -2.97 -19.76 -0.48
C LEU A 214 -2.19 -20.98 -0.99
N GLY A 215 -0.89 -20.85 -1.25
CA GLY A 215 -0.07 -21.91 -1.83
C GLY A 215 -0.23 -22.11 -3.34
N ASP A 216 -1.03 -21.30 -4.03
CA ASP A 216 -1.23 -21.37 -5.48
C ASP A 216 -0.17 -20.57 -6.26
N LEU A 217 1.02 -21.16 -6.38
CA LEU A 217 2.11 -20.56 -7.18
C LEU A 217 1.77 -20.44 -8.65
N SER A 218 0.97 -21.35 -9.22
CA SER A 218 0.63 -21.30 -10.65
C SER A 218 -0.30 -20.12 -10.93
N GLY A 219 -1.33 -19.94 -10.12
CA GLY A 219 -2.23 -18.79 -10.18
C GLY A 219 -1.48 -17.48 -9.94
N ALA A 220 -0.57 -17.42 -8.97
CA ALA A 220 0.25 -16.24 -8.70
C ALA A 220 1.08 -15.83 -9.93
N GLY A 221 1.71 -16.81 -10.61
CA GLY A 221 2.46 -16.60 -11.85
C GLY A 221 1.59 -16.04 -12.98
N LYS A 222 0.41 -16.64 -13.22
CA LYS A 222 -0.55 -16.14 -14.23
C LYS A 222 -1.01 -14.72 -13.93
N ALA A 223 -1.31 -14.41 -12.67
CA ALA A 223 -1.70 -13.06 -12.26
C ALA A 223 -0.59 -12.02 -12.52
N LEU A 224 0.69 -12.39 -12.32
CA LEU A 224 1.83 -11.54 -12.66
C LEU A 224 1.99 -11.34 -14.16
N GLU A 225 1.82 -12.39 -14.97
CA GLU A 225 1.86 -12.28 -16.43
C GLU A 225 0.78 -11.34 -16.95
N GLU A 226 -0.45 -11.45 -16.44
CA GLU A 226 -1.55 -10.53 -16.76
C GLU A 226 -1.21 -9.09 -16.37
N ALA A 227 -0.59 -8.88 -15.19
CA ALA A 227 -0.18 -7.56 -14.72
C ALA A 227 0.90 -6.95 -15.62
N LEU A 228 1.91 -7.74 -16.00
CA LEU A 228 3.00 -7.33 -16.89
C LEU A 228 2.56 -7.17 -18.36
N ALA A 229 1.36 -7.65 -18.72
CA ALA A 229 0.74 -7.36 -20.02
C ALA A 229 -0.14 -6.08 -19.98
N CYS A 230 -0.43 -5.53 -18.80
CA CYS A 230 -1.33 -4.40 -18.64
C CYS A 230 -0.62 -3.06 -18.92
N LYS A 231 -0.93 -2.46 -20.09
CA LYS A 231 -0.34 -1.19 -20.52
C LYS A 231 -0.56 -0.03 -19.55
N ASP A 232 -1.67 -0.01 -18.82
CA ASP A 232 -1.95 1.07 -17.86
C ASP A 232 -0.95 1.05 -16.69
N ILE A 233 -0.55 -0.15 -16.24
CA ILE A 233 0.45 -0.32 -15.17
C ILE A 233 1.84 0.05 -15.69
N LEU A 234 2.21 -0.45 -16.87
CA LEU A 234 3.55 -0.25 -17.44
C LEU A 234 3.87 1.22 -17.81
N ARG A 235 2.87 2.11 -17.82
CA ARG A 235 3.12 3.56 -17.95
C ARG A 235 3.78 4.16 -16.71
N HIS A 236 3.71 3.48 -15.57
CA HIS A 236 4.29 3.91 -14.30
C HIS A 236 5.51 3.06 -13.99
N GLU A 237 6.70 3.57 -14.30
CA GLU A 237 7.98 2.84 -14.15
C GLU A 237 8.16 2.23 -12.75
N VAL A 238 7.79 2.95 -11.70
CA VAL A 238 7.85 2.45 -10.32
C VAL A 238 6.96 1.21 -10.12
N GLN A 239 5.74 1.21 -10.66
CA GLN A 239 4.83 0.06 -10.55
C GLN A 239 5.36 -1.14 -11.33
N GLU A 240 5.93 -0.91 -12.52
CA GLU A 240 6.62 -1.96 -13.28
C GLU A 240 7.76 -2.59 -12.47
N LEU A 241 8.59 -1.76 -11.81
CA LEU A 241 9.70 -2.25 -10.97
C LEU A 241 9.18 -3.11 -9.81
N TYR A 242 8.09 -2.73 -9.14
CA TYR A 242 7.47 -3.56 -8.11
C TYR A 242 6.99 -4.90 -8.65
N LEU A 243 6.32 -4.92 -9.81
CA LEU A 243 5.88 -6.19 -10.44
C LEU A 243 7.06 -7.08 -10.81
N ARG A 244 8.16 -6.50 -11.28
CA ARG A 244 9.37 -7.26 -11.61
C ARG A 244 10.08 -7.82 -10.37
N ILE A 245 10.05 -7.10 -9.24
CA ILE A 245 10.52 -7.64 -7.95
C ILE A 245 9.65 -8.85 -7.55
N SER A 246 8.32 -8.72 -7.65
CA SER A 246 7.41 -9.85 -7.40
C SER A 246 7.63 -11.02 -8.36
N LEU A 247 8.00 -10.76 -9.61
CA LEU A 247 8.38 -11.80 -10.57
C LEU A 247 9.66 -12.54 -10.15
N ALA A 248 10.67 -11.83 -9.66
CA ALA A 248 11.87 -12.48 -9.13
C ALA A 248 11.57 -13.34 -7.90
N ASP A 249 10.66 -12.88 -7.04
CA ASP A 249 10.18 -13.65 -5.88
C ASP A 249 9.34 -14.88 -6.30
N GLN A 250 8.54 -14.76 -7.36
CA GLN A 250 7.86 -15.89 -7.98
C GLN A 250 8.86 -16.95 -8.48
N TYR A 251 9.87 -16.54 -9.26
CA TYR A 251 10.92 -17.44 -9.75
C TYR A 251 11.69 -18.10 -8.61
N PHE A 252 12.03 -17.36 -7.56
CA PHE A 252 12.68 -17.94 -6.38
C PHE A 252 11.81 -19.00 -5.70
N SER A 253 10.50 -18.74 -5.58
CA SER A 253 9.55 -19.69 -5.00
C SER A 253 9.37 -20.96 -5.85
N GLN A 254 9.69 -20.88 -7.14
CA GLN A 254 9.72 -21.98 -8.10
C GLN A 254 11.13 -22.60 -8.28
N GLU A 255 12.11 -22.19 -7.45
CA GLU A 255 13.51 -22.64 -7.50
C GLU A 255 14.24 -22.30 -8.82
N GLN A 256 13.69 -21.36 -9.59
CA GLN A 256 14.26 -20.78 -10.80
C GLN A 256 15.23 -19.63 -10.45
N TYR A 257 16.27 -19.96 -9.69
CA TYR A 257 17.16 -18.97 -9.06
C TYR A 257 17.98 -18.14 -10.07
N SER A 258 18.32 -18.74 -11.22
CA SER A 258 19.07 -18.04 -12.27
C SER A 258 18.23 -16.94 -12.92
N GLU A 259 16.96 -17.24 -13.19
CA GLU A 259 15.94 -16.36 -13.73
C GLU A 259 15.65 -15.23 -12.74
N ALA A 260 15.40 -15.56 -11.47
CA ALA A 260 15.22 -14.57 -10.41
C ALA A 260 16.41 -13.60 -10.29
N ALA A 261 17.64 -14.12 -10.30
CA ALA A 261 18.84 -13.28 -10.27
C ALA A 261 18.97 -12.40 -11.53
N ALA A 262 18.62 -12.92 -12.71
CA ALA A 262 18.64 -12.17 -13.95
C ALA A 262 17.61 -11.03 -13.95
N THR A 263 16.39 -11.29 -13.48
CA THR A 263 15.32 -10.29 -13.33
C THR A 263 15.77 -9.17 -12.38
N LEU A 264 16.34 -9.49 -11.22
CA LEU A 264 16.84 -8.48 -10.27
C LEU A 264 17.97 -7.62 -10.86
N ARG A 265 18.88 -8.21 -11.65
CA ARG A 265 19.92 -7.46 -12.36
C ARG A 265 19.34 -6.52 -13.42
N GLN A 266 18.30 -6.94 -14.14
CA GLN A 266 17.63 -6.09 -15.13
C GLN A 266 16.99 -4.88 -14.44
N ILE A 267 16.23 -5.09 -13.36
CA ILE A 267 15.57 -4.04 -12.58
C ILE A 267 16.57 -2.96 -12.13
N ARG A 268 17.75 -3.36 -11.67
CA ARG A 268 18.80 -2.42 -11.23
C ARG A 268 19.31 -1.48 -12.31
N ASN A 269 19.24 -1.89 -13.57
CA ASN A 269 19.70 -1.11 -14.71
C ASN A 269 18.56 -0.33 -15.39
N GLN A 270 17.32 -0.51 -14.94
CA GLN A 270 16.17 0.22 -15.46
C GLN A 270 16.11 1.65 -14.90
N HIS A 271 15.57 2.56 -15.71
CA HIS A 271 15.21 3.89 -15.26
C HIS A 271 14.17 3.79 -14.14
N GLY A 272 14.22 4.71 -13.17
CA GLY A 272 13.33 4.71 -12.02
C GLY A 272 13.79 3.83 -10.84
N PHE A 273 14.78 2.93 -11.01
CA PHE A 273 15.28 2.13 -9.87
C PHE A 273 15.75 3.02 -8.72
N GLU A 274 16.48 4.09 -9.01
CA GLU A 274 16.98 5.03 -7.99
C GLU A 274 15.88 5.82 -7.27
N VAL A 275 14.64 5.85 -7.81
CA VAL A 275 13.46 6.47 -7.19
C VAL A 275 12.83 5.55 -6.15
N LEU A 276 13.10 4.24 -6.20
CA LEU A 276 12.65 3.31 -5.18
C LEU A 276 13.26 3.66 -3.82
N ASP A 277 12.49 3.39 -2.78
CA ASP A 277 12.92 3.55 -1.39
C ASP A 277 14.26 2.85 -1.14
N GLU A 278 15.16 3.48 -0.38
CA GLU A 278 16.52 2.97 -0.14
C GLU A 278 16.48 1.60 0.56
N GLU A 279 15.52 1.37 1.46
CA GLU A 279 15.33 0.10 2.15
C GLU A 279 14.89 -1.01 1.19
N LEU A 280 13.94 -0.71 0.29
CA LEU A 280 13.51 -1.67 -0.73
C LEU A 280 14.66 -2.05 -1.66
N ARG A 281 15.45 -1.07 -2.10
CA ARG A 281 16.64 -1.33 -2.93
C ARG A 281 17.66 -2.18 -2.18
N PHE A 282 17.89 -1.88 -0.91
CA PHE A 282 18.77 -2.68 -0.05
C PHE A 282 18.30 -4.14 0.01
N TYR A 283 17.02 -4.41 0.27
CA TYR A 283 16.49 -5.77 0.30
C TYR A 283 16.52 -6.46 -1.06
N ALA A 284 16.28 -5.75 -2.16
CA ALA A 284 16.42 -6.30 -3.51
C ALA A 284 17.86 -6.77 -3.81
N HIS A 285 18.87 -6.04 -3.33
CA HIS A 285 20.27 -6.49 -3.45
C HIS A 285 20.61 -7.68 -2.57
N ILE A 286 20.04 -7.78 -1.36
CA ILE A 286 20.19 -8.99 -0.53
C ILE A 286 19.60 -10.18 -1.28
N PHE A 287 18.39 -10.00 -1.83
CA PHE A 287 17.69 -11.03 -2.54
C PHE A 287 18.41 -11.48 -3.82
N GLU A 288 19.02 -10.55 -4.56
CA GLU A 288 19.87 -10.87 -5.70
C GLU A 288 21.04 -11.76 -5.29
N ALA A 289 21.69 -11.44 -4.16
CA ALA A 289 22.84 -12.20 -3.68
C ALA A 289 22.46 -13.61 -3.18
N VAL A 290 21.26 -13.77 -2.59
CA VAL A 290 20.67 -15.08 -2.27
C VAL A 290 20.46 -15.89 -3.55
N ASN A 291 19.80 -15.32 -4.55
CA ASN A 291 19.52 -16.02 -5.80
C ASN A 291 20.80 -16.43 -6.54
N LEU A 292 21.83 -15.58 -6.56
CA LEU A 292 23.14 -15.93 -7.12
C LEU A 292 23.82 -17.07 -6.38
N HIS A 293 23.68 -17.14 -5.06
CA HIS A 293 24.21 -18.24 -4.26
C HIS A 293 23.49 -19.56 -4.60
N GLU A 294 22.16 -19.54 -4.58
CA GLU A 294 21.34 -20.72 -4.89
C GLU A 294 21.52 -21.21 -6.32
N ALA A 295 21.72 -20.30 -7.29
CA ALA A 295 22.05 -20.65 -8.66
C ALA A 295 23.47 -21.23 -8.85
N GLY A 296 24.26 -21.39 -7.78
CA GLY A 296 25.66 -21.86 -7.85
C GLY A 296 26.64 -20.82 -8.44
N ALA A 297 26.19 -19.59 -8.70
CA ALA A 297 26.99 -18.51 -9.27
C ALA A 297 27.88 -17.82 -8.22
N TYR A 298 28.64 -18.60 -7.45
CA TYR A 298 29.29 -18.17 -6.20
C TYR A 298 30.27 -16.99 -6.36
N ALA A 299 30.96 -16.88 -7.50
CA ALA A 299 31.86 -15.76 -7.78
C ALA A 299 31.09 -14.44 -8.01
N GLN A 300 29.93 -14.53 -8.66
CA GLN A 300 29.04 -13.38 -8.87
C GLN A 300 28.38 -12.98 -7.53
N ALA A 301 27.93 -13.96 -6.74
CA ALA A 301 27.41 -13.73 -5.40
C ALA A 301 28.45 -13.00 -4.51
N GLU A 302 29.72 -13.41 -4.53
CA GLU A 302 30.78 -12.74 -3.79
C GLU A 302 30.94 -11.27 -4.20
N THR A 303 30.86 -10.98 -5.50
CA THR A 303 30.90 -9.61 -6.02
C THR A 303 29.68 -8.80 -5.60
N ALA A 304 28.50 -9.41 -5.60
CA ALA A 304 27.26 -8.81 -5.11
C ALA A 304 27.37 -8.46 -3.61
N PHE A 305 27.86 -9.36 -2.76
CA PHE A 305 28.06 -9.10 -1.33
C PHE A 305 29.01 -7.93 -1.06
N LYS A 306 30.14 -7.87 -1.77
CA LYS A 306 31.11 -6.75 -1.64
C LYS A 306 30.47 -5.42 -2.05
N THR A 307 29.71 -5.42 -3.14
CA THR A 307 29.02 -4.23 -3.64
C THR A 307 27.95 -3.76 -2.65
N LEU A 308 27.12 -4.68 -2.16
CA LEU A 308 26.06 -4.42 -1.18
C LEU A 308 26.63 -3.82 0.10
N ARG A 309 27.65 -4.45 0.69
CA ARG A 309 28.30 -3.93 1.92
C ARG A 309 28.91 -2.55 1.74
N ARG A 310 29.46 -2.26 0.56
CA ARG A 310 30.02 -0.94 0.25
C ARG A 310 28.93 0.11 0.08
N LYS A 311 27.88 -0.20 -0.70
CA LYS A 311 26.79 0.73 -1.02
C LYS A 311 25.96 1.07 0.22
N TYR A 312 25.58 0.06 1.01
CA TYR A 312 24.68 0.22 2.17
C TYR A 312 25.43 0.18 3.51
N ARG A 313 26.67 0.67 3.55
CA ARG A 313 27.50 0.65 4.76
C ARG A 313 26.87 1.41 5.93
N ALA A 314 26.16 2.50 5.66
CA ALA A 314 25.48 3.30 6.68
C ALA A 314 24.30 2.52 7.28
N LEU A 315 23.41 1.98 6.43
CA LEU A 315 22.29 1.13 6.89
C LEU A 315 22.80 -0.06 7.71
N LEU A 316 23.80 -0.79 7.23
CA LEU A 316 24.35 -1.95 7.95
C LEU A 316 24.99 -1.62 9.31
N LYS A 317 25.28 -0.34 9.61
CA LYS A 317 25.75 0.08 10.95
C LYS A 317 24.60 0.33 11.91
N ASP A 318 23.42 0.63 11.42
CA ASP A 318 22.23 0.83 12.24
C ASP A 318 21.80 -0.51 12.87
N GLU A 319 21.44 -0.47 14.15
CA GLU A 319 20.95 -1.63 14.88
C GLU A 319 19.61 -2.14 14.35
N PHE A 320 18.81 -1.26 13.72
CA PHE A 320 17.60 -1.67 13.01
C PHE A 320 17.89 -2.73 11.94
N TYR A 321 19.02 -2.61 11.23
CA TYR A 321 19.43 -3.58 10.19
C TYR A 321 20.35 -4.69 10.73
N ALA A 322 20.48 -4.87 12.05
CA ALA A 322 21.33 -5.89 12.65
C ALA A 322 20.94 -7.32 12.19
N LYS A 323 19.64 -7.60 12.02
CA LYS A 323 19.14 -8.89 11.52
C LYS A 323 19.63 -9.16 10.10
N ALA A 324 19.47 -8.19 9.19
CA ALA A 324 19.95 -8.28 7.80
C ALA A 324 21.49 -8.40 7.73
N ARG A 325 22.22 -7.63 8.55
CA ARG A 325 23.68 -7.73 8.68
C ARG A 325 24.11 -9.15 9.08
N ARG A 326 23.48 -9.72 10.11
CA ARG A 326 23.78 -11.08 10.58
C ARG A 326 23.47 -12.13 9.51
N PHE A 327 22.34 -12.00 8.82
CA PHE A 327 21.96 -12.88 7.73
C PHE A 327 23.01 -12.90 6.62
N LEU A 328 23.44 -11.71 6.16
CA LEU A 328 24.48 -11.56 5.14
C LEU A 328 25.80 -12.20 5.56
N ASP A 329 26.20 -12.07 6.83
CA ASP A 329 27.42 -12.72 7.34
C ASP A 329 27.35 -14.25 7.25
N ILE A 330 26.18 -14.83 7.53
CA ILE A 330 25.96 -16.28 7.42
C ILE A 330 25.99 -16.69 5.94
N LEU A 331 25.25 -15.99 5.09
CA LEU A 331 25.16 -16.29 3.66
C LEU A 331 26.52 -16.17 2.96
N MET A 332 27.35 -15.19 3.31
CA MET A 332 28.72 -15.08 2.79
C MET A 332 29.60 -16.27 3.18
N ARG A 333 29.42 -16.82 4.39
CA ARG A 333 30.14 -18.03 4.83
C ARG A 333 29.66 -19.26 4.07
N LEU A 334 28.35 -19.40 3.86
CA LEU A 334 27.77 -20.46 3.04
C LEU A 334 28.34 -20.40 1.62
N ASN A 335 28.31 -19.23 0.99
CA ASN A 335 28.84 -19.02 -0.36
C ASN A 335 30.34 -19.37 -0.47
N LYS A 336 31.14 -18.93 0.51
CA LYS A 336 32.58 -19.25 0.54
C LYS A 336 32.82 -20.76 0.65
N ALA A 337 32.12 -21.42 1.56
CA ALA A 337 32.28 -22.86 1.77
C ALA A 337 31.82 -23.66 0.54
N ALA A 338 30.68 -23.31 -0.05
CA ALA A 338 30.17 -23.95 -1.26
C ALA A 338 31.16 -23.80 -2.44
N ARG A 339 31.73 -22.61 -2.63
CA ARG A 339 32.78 -22.36 -3.63
C ARG A 339 34.03 -23.23 -3.43
N GLU A 340 34.36 -23.53 -2.18
CA GLU A 340 35.52 -24.34 -1.80
C GLU A 340 35.19 -25.83 -1.65
N GLY A 341 33.95 -26.26 -1.97
CA GLY A 341 33.51 -27.65 -1.82
C GLY A 341 33.41 -28.12 -0.37
N ARG A 342 33.25 -27.20 0.60
CA ARG A 342 33.19 -27.48 2.04
C ARG A 342 31.77 -27.43 2.56
N LYS A 343 31.43 -28.31 3.52
CA LYS A 343 30.16 -28.22 4.26
C LYS A 343 30.27 -27.22 5.42
N VAL A 344 29.20 -26.46 5.66
CA VAL A 344 29.08 -25.54 6.80
C VAL A 344 28.20 -26.15 7.87
N PHE A 345 28.63 -26.08 9.13
CA PHE A 345 27.78 -26.40 10.27
C PHE A 345 26.76 -25.28 10.51
N LEU A 346 25.69 -25.24 9.72
CA LEU A 346 24.68 -24.18 9.76
C LEU A 346 23.79 -24.25 11.02
N LYS A 347 23.62 -25.43 11.62
CA LYS A 347 22.70 -25.67 12.76
C LYS A 347 22.93 -24.73 13.95
N SER A 348 24.19 -24.43 14.30
CA SER A 348 24.50 -23.50 15.41
C SER A 348 24.25 -22.04 15.02
N ALA A 349 24.59 -21.66 13.78
CA ALA A 349 24.34 -20.32 13.26
C ALA A 349 22.85 -20.01 13.15
N HIS A 350 22.03 -20.93 12.64
CA HIS A 350 20.58 -20.81 12.59
C HIS A 350 19.98 -20.65 13.99
N ARG A 351 20.36 -21.52 14.95
CA ARG A 351 19.87 -21.45 16.34
C ARG A 351 20.18 -20.10 17.00
N ASN A 352 21.40 -19.61 16.82
CA ASN A 352 21.79 -18.29 17.33
C ASN A 352 20.99 -17.19 16.63
N PHE A 353 20.78 -17.29 15.32
CA PHE A 353 20.00 -16.30 14.56
C PHE A 353 18.56 -16.17 15.09
N VAL A 354 17.85 -17.28 15.26
CA VAL A 354 16.46 -17.28 15.77
C VAL A 354 16.38 -16.87 17.24
N ARG A 355 17.42 -17.14 18.04
CA ARG A 355 17.48 -16.66 19.43
C ARG A 355 17.72 -15.16 19.51
N ASP A 356 18.63 -14.64 18.68
CA ASP A 356 19.12 -13.27 18.78
C ASP A 356 18.13 -12.25 18.16
N PHE A 357 17.24 -12.69 17.25
CA PHE A 357 16.28 -11.83 16.55
C PHE A 357 14.86 -12.36 16.64
N PRO A 358 13.85 -11.48 16.85
CA PRO A 358 12.46 -11.89 16.81
C PRO A 358 12.09 -12.41 15.40
N PRO A 359 11.08 -13.29 15.31
CA PRO A 359 10.53 -13.72 14.03
C PRO A 359 10.08 -12.50 13.21
N SER A 360 10.43 -12.48 11.91
CA SER A 360 9.93 -11.47 10.99
C SER A 360 8.43 -11.66 10.78
N GLU A 361 7.75 -10.54 10.53
CA GLU A 361 6.38 -10.56 10.02
C GLU A 361 6.38 -11.09 8.57
N ILE A 362 5.34 -11.83 8.19
CA ILE A 362 5.19 -12.31 6.82
C ILE A 362 4.79 -11.12 5.93
N GLY A 363 5.48 -10.97 4.80
CA GLY A 363 5.25 -9.87 3.87
C GLY A 363 5.69 -8.50 4.38
N ASP A 364 6.63 -8.44 5.33
CA ASP A 364 7.37 -7.21 5.62
C ASP A 364 8.21 -6.77 4.38
N ASN A 365 8.83 -5.59 4.42
CA ASN A 365 9.68 -5.07 3.33
C ASN A 365 10.85 -6.01 2.97
N GLN A 366 11.15 -6.99 3.83
CA GLN A 366 12.06 -8.10 3.55
C GLN A 366 11.45 -9.03 2.49
N ILE A 367 12.00 -8.98 1.27
CA ILE A 367 11.55 -9.84 0.15
C ILE A 367 11.67 -11.34 0.48
N ILE A 368 12.64 -11.72 1.31
CA ILE A 368 12.86 -13.10 1.75
C ILE A 368 12.93 -13.16 3.28
N MET A 369 12.27 -14.15 3.88
CA MET A 369 12.33 -14.40 5.31
C MET A 369 13.61 -15.16 5.67
N TYR A 370 14.55 -14.45 6.30
CA TYR A 370 15.89 -14.97 6.58
C TYR A 370 15.89 -16.25 7.41
N GLU A 371 15.11 -16.31 8.48
CA GLU A 371 15.02 -17.50 9.32
C GLU A 371 14.46 -18.72 8.56
N VAL A 372 13.43 -18.53 7.75
CA VAL A 372 12.81 -19.60 6.94
C VAL A 372 13.79 -20.10 5.90
N TYR A 373 14.51 -19.19 5.25
CA TYR A 373 15.56 -19.53 4.30
C TYR A 373 16.70 -20.31 4.97
N LEU A 374 17.21 -19.83 6.12
CA LEU A 374 18.28 -20.52 6.83
C LEU A 374 17.83 -21.90 7.35
N GLN A 375 16.55 -22.04 7.72
CA GLN A 375 15.97 -23.33 8.08
C GLN A 375 15.91 -24.29 6.88
N ALA A 376 15.47 -23.81 5.71
CA ALA A 376 15.49 -24.58 4.47
C ALA A 376 16.90 -25.07 4.09
N LYS A 377 17.95 -24.32 4.46
CA LYS A 377 19.33 -24.74 4.22
C LYS A 377 19.88 -25.76 5.24
N LEU A 378 19.10 -26.16 6.25
CA LEU A 378 19.50 -27.23 7.18
C LEU A 378 19.27 -28.62 6.60
N ASP A 379 18.36 -28.75 5.64
CA ASP A 379 17.99 -30.00 4.98
C ASP A 379 17.81 -29.73 3.48
N GLU A 380 18.62 -30.38 2.63
CA GLU A 380 18.64 -30.12 1.18
C GLU A 380 17.34 -30.54 0.49
N GLU A 381 16.52 -31.40 1.10
CA GLU A 381 15.24 -31.85 0.56
C GLU A 381 14.08 -30.89 0.87
N VAL A 382 14.29 -29.92 1.76
CA VAL A 382 13.24 -29.01 2.23
C VAL A 382 13.30 -27.68 1.48
N ARG A 383 12.22 -27.39 0.73
CA ARG A 383 12.12 -26.15 -0.05
C ARG A 383 11.72 -24.98 0.83
N TYR A 384 12.26 -23.80 0.53
CA TYR A 384 11.92 -22.55 1.23
C TYR A 384 10.42 -22.28 1.23
N TYR A 385 9.76 -22.44 0.07
CA TYR A 385 8.36 -22.08 -0.08
C TYR A 385 7.45 -22.99 0.73
N ASP A 386 7.79 -24.28 0.85
CA ASP A 386 7.00 -25.23 1.67
C ASP A 386 7.04 -24.82 3.15
N LEU A 387 8.23 -24.49 3.68
CA LEU A 387 8.35 -23.97 5.04
C LEU A 387 7.64 -22.64 5.24
N LEU A 388 7.62 -21.78 4.22
CA LEU A 388 6.86 -20.53 4.27
C LEU A 388 5.35 -20.81 4.37
N GLN A 389 4.83 -21.78 3.60
CA GLN A 389 3.42 -22.19 3.68
C GLN A 389 3.07 -22.80 5.03
N GLU A 390 3.93 -23.67 5.57
CA GLU A 390 3.76 -24.21 6.92
C GLU A 390 3.70 -23.08 7.97
N LEU A 391 4.57 -22.08 7.85
CA LEU A 391 4.59 -20.93 8.75
C LEU A 391 3.33 -20.06 8.62
N VAL A 392 2.84 -19.83 7.38
CA VAL A 392 1.57 -19.12 7.14
C VAL A 392 0.43 -19.87 7.82
N HIS A 393 0.32 -21.19 7.60
CA HIS A 393 -0.73 -22.01 8.21
C HIS A 393 -0.66 -22.01 9.74
N ALA A 394 0.55 -22.14 10.30
CA ALA A 394 0.77 -22.16 11.74
C ALA A 394 0.44 -20.82 12.44
N ARG A 395 0.59 -19.69 11.74
CA ARG A 395 0.27 -18.36 12.30
C ARG A 395 -1.16 -17.90 12.03
N ALA A 396 -1.87 -18.56 11.11
CA ALA A 396 -3.28 -18.28 10.82
C ALA A 396 -4.24 -18.91 11.86
N GLN A 397 -3.79 -19.94 12.57
CA GLN A 397 -4.46 -20.56 13.72
C GLN A 397 -4.28 -19.72 14.99
#